data_AF-A0A932A618-F1
#
_entry.id   AF-A0A932A618-F1
#
_cell.length_a   1.000
_cell.length_b   1.000
_cell.length_c   1.000
_cell.angle_alpha   90.00
_cell.angle_beta   90.00
_cell.angle_gamma   90.00
#
_symmetry.space_group_name_H-M   'P 1'
#
loop_
_entity.id
_entity.type
_entity.pdbx_description
1 polymer ?
#
loop_
_entity_poly.entity_id
_entity_poly.type
_entity_poly.pdbx_seq_one_letter_code
_entity_poly.pdbx_strand_id
1 'polypeptide(L)'
;MEGGISTIFQLKVHQKRRKAMQKLKGRLLYTGWFNLPWKLATDDGEIDIWPIIDKFLASLNGKRANHQEARDGYTLFADEASEFQFKYIPGEYVLLEKPDDFGMSNVHARLDTALGWLSGRLVEIEIEDGKQVRFVADASEEVFGVYFTDINSCEVPSGAEKTVCKAGQHDCCIFLSVGAGGFHCEKFNSPLARMLLDRLAKGTIRASRIGNCAFLGRKKREAAAV
;
A
#
# COMPACT_ATOMS: atom_id res chain seq x y z
N MET A 1 36.77 -58.79 29.63
CA MET A 1 36.10 -58.44 28.36
C MET A 1 34.94 -57.53 28.72
N GLU A 2 35.22 -56.23 28.85
CA GLU A 2 34.23 -55.20 29.16
C GLU A 2 33.98 -54.41 27.88
N GLY A 3 32.79 -54.58 27.29
CA GLY A 3 32.35 -53.84 26.11
C GLY A 3 31.56 -52.61 26.53
N GLY A 4 32.19 -51.45 26.45
CA GLY A 4 31.55 -50.15 26.70
C GLY A 4 30.65 -49.72 25.54
N ILE A 5 29.39 -49.42 25.84
CA ILE A 5 28.45 -48.78 24.92
C ILE A 5 28.66 -47.27 25.03
N SER A 6 29.21 -46.66 23.97
CA SER A 6 29.32 -45.20 23.85
C SER A 6 28.11 -44.67 23.09
N THR A 7 27.17 -44.06 23.81
CA THR A 7 26.00 -43.38 23.25
C THR A 7 26.40 -41.96 22.84
N ILE A 8 26.53 -41.73 21.53
CA ILE A 8 26.75 -40.39 20.96
C ILE A 8 25.41 -39.65 20.92
N PHE A 9 25.22 -38.70 21.83
CA PHE A 9 24.14 -37.70 21.77
C PHE A 9 24.44 -36.69 20.66
N GLN A 10 23.70 -36.74 19.55
CA GLN A 10 23.68 -35.65 18.57
C GLN A 10 22.76 -34.52 19.06
N LEU A 11 23.34 -33.47 19.64
CA LEU A 11 22.68 -32.18 19.83
C LEU A 11 22.53 -31.48 18.47
N LYS A 12 21.36 -31.59 17.85
CA LYS A 12 20.95 -30.71 16.74
C LYS A 12 20.76 -29.30 17.29
N VAL A 13 21.79 -28.47 17.20
CA VAL A 13 21.69 -27.02 17.40
C VAL A 13 20.90 -26.44 16.23
N HIS A 14 19.59 -26.23 16.41
CA HIS A 14 18.78 -25.40 15.53
C HIS A 14 19.20 -23.95 15.70
N GLN A 15 20.23 -23.54 14.95
CA GLN A 15 20.63 -22.15 14.82
C GLN A 15 19.50 -21.42 14.07
N LYS A 16 18.61 -20.79 14.84
CA LYS A 16 17.51 -19.95 14.36
C LYS A 16 18.12 -18.79 13.57
N ARG A 17 18.28 -18.95 12.25
CA ARG A 17 18.69 -17.85 11.35
C ARG A 17 17.65 -16.74 11.52
N ARG A 18 18.02 -15.64 12.17
CA ARG A 18 17.21 -14.40 12.14
C ARG A 18 17.10 -14.00 10.68
N LYS A 19 15.89 -14.05 10.12
CA LYS A 19 15.65 -13.53 8.78
C LYS A 19 15.91 -12.02 8.82
N ALA A 20 16.76 -11.54 7.91
CA ALA A 20 17.12 -10.13 7.83
C ALA A 20 15.92 -9.31 7.32
N MET A 21 15.78 -8.10 7.84
CA MET A 21 14.81 -7.11 7.33
C MET A 21 15.28 -6.62 5.95
N GLN A 22 14.39 -6.67 4.97
CA GLN A 22 14.59 -6.09 3.65
C GLN A 22 13.97 -4.68 3.61
N LYS A 23 14.69 -3.73 3.03
CA LYS A 23 14.20 -2.37 2.78
C LYS A 23 14.28 -2.05 1.30
N LEU A 24 13.20 -1.49 0.76
CA LEU A 24 13.11 -0.99 -0.62
C LEU A 24 12.67 0.47 -0.58
N LYS A 25 13.10 1.25 -1.57
CA LYS A 25 12.73 2.66 -1.70
C LYS A 25 12.57 3.02 -3.15
N GLY A 26 11.50 3.73 -3.50
CA GLY A 26 11.27 4.18 -4.87
C GLY A 26 9.89 4.82 -5.04
N ARG A 27 9.64 5.36 -6.22
CA ARG A 27 8.34 5.93 -6.56
C ARG A 27 7.35 4.81 -6.87
N LEU A 28 6.25 4.75 -6.14
CA LEU A 28 5.24 3.72 -6.31
C LEU A 28 4.43 3.96 -7.59
N LEU A 29 4.39 2.99 -8.49
CA LEU A 29 3.66 3.05 -9.76
C LEU A 29 2.70 1.86 -9.90
N TYR A 30 1.57 2.09 -10.55
CA TYR A 30 0.55 1.09 -10.85
C TYR A 30 0.74 0.50 -12.25
N THR A 31 0.59 -0.81 -12.41
CA THR A 31 0.86 -1.53 -13.66
C THR A 31 -0.34 -2.29 -14.27
N GLY A 32 -1.51 -2.39 -13.62
CA GLY A 32 -2.74 -2.97 -14.23
C GLY A 32 -3.50 -4.02 -13.42
N TRP A 33 -4.62 -4.53 -13.93
CA TRP A 33 -5.71 -5.10 -13.10
C TRP A 33 -5.47 -6.43 -12.34
N PHE A 34 -4.40 -7.20 -12.58
CA PHE A 34 -4.24 -8.54 -11.99
C PHE A 34 -3.10 -8.60 -10.95
N ASN A 35 -3.42 -9.08 -9.74
CA ASN A 35 -2.50 -9.41 -8.64
C ASN A 35 -1.62 -8.25 -8.10
N LEU A 36 -2.23 -7.24 -7.48
CA LEU A 36 -1.51 -6.17 -6.75
C LEU A 36 -0.32 -5.58 -7.55
N PRO A 37 -0.64 -4.86 -8.64
CA PRO A 37 0.23 -4.54 -9.77
C PRO A 37 1.15 -3.35 -9.48
N TRP A 38 1.94 -3.43 -8.44
CA TRP A 38 2.73 -2.30 -7.98
C TRP A 38 4.20 -2.53 -8.31
N LYS A 39 4.84 -1.47 -8.80
CA LYS A 39 6.29 -1.44 -8.97
C LYS A 39 6.87 -0.22 -8.27
N LEU A 40 8.13 -0.31 -7.88
CA LEU A 40 8.91 0.84 -7.47
C LEU A 40 9.81 1.27 -8.63
N ALA A 41 9.67 2.52 -9.08
CA ALA A 41 10.69 3.16 -9.90
C ALA A 41 11.79 3.70 -8.99
N THR A 42 13.01 3.23 -9.20
CA THR A 42 14.23 3.59 -8.46
C THR A 42 15.24 4.21 -9.42
N ASP A 43 16.34 4.75 -8.89
CA ASP A 43 17.43 5.29 -9.71
C ASP A 43 18.09 4.21 -10.59
N ASP A 44 18.06 2.95 -10.12
CA ASP A 44 18.65 1.79 -10.80
C ASP A 44 17.66 1.03 -11.71
N GLY A 45 16.43 1.51 -11.83
CA GLY A 45 15.38 0.91 -12.66
C GLY A 45 14.11 0.57 -11.89
N GLU A 46 13.32 -0.35 -12.43
CA GLU A 46 12.00 -0.70 -11.90
C GLU A 46 12.01 -2.05 -11.17
N ILE A 47 11.40 -2.10 -9.99
CA ILE A 47 11.28 -3.31 -9.16
C ILE A 47 9.81 -3.70 -9.09
N ASP A 48 9.46 -4.87 -9.61
CA ASP A 48 8.18 -5.52 -9.32
C ASP A 48 8.17 -5.99 -7.86
N ILE A 49 7.26 -5.43 -7.05
CA ILE A 49 7.23 -5.73 -5.62
C ILE A 49 6.37 -6.97 -5.32
N TRP A 50 5.52 -7.41 -6.26
CA TRP A 50 4.54 -8.46 -5.98
C TRP A 50 5.17 -9.79 -5.55
N PRO A 51 6.22 -10.33 -6.21
CA PRO A 51 6.87 -11.56 -5.75
C PRO A 51 7.41 -11.48 -4.32
N ILE A 52 7.80 -10.28 -3.89
CA ILE A 52 8.33 -10.03 -2.54
C ILE A 52 7.19 -10.01 -1.52
N ILE A 53 6.08 -9.36 -1.88
CA ILE A 53 4.86 -9.32 -1.05
C ILE A 53 4.23 -10.70 -0.96
N ASP A 54 4.07 -11.43 -2.07
CA ASP A 54 3.54 -12.80 -2.12
C ASP A 54 4.29 -13.74 -1.15
N LYS A 55 5.63 -13.73 -1.21
CA LYS A 55 6.48 -14.48 -0.29
C LYS A 55 6.23 -14.09 1.18
N PHE A 56 6.07 -12.80 1.45
CA PHE A 56 5.73 -12.33 2.79
C PHE A 56 4.35 -12.86 3.23
N LEU A 57 3.31 -12.75 2.40
CA LEU A 57 1.96 -13.23 2.73
C LEU A 57 1.97 -14.75 3.00
N ALA A 58 2.67 -15.53 2.16
CA ALA A 58 2.87 -16.96 2.38
C ALA A 58 3.54 -17.25 3.74
N SER A 59 4.50 -16.43 4.16
CA SER A 59 5.20 -16.59 5.44
C SER A 59 4.38 -16.18 6.68
N LEU A 60 3.31 -15.39 6.48
CA LEU A 60 2.38 -14.96 7.51
C LEU A 60 1.15 -15.89 7.62
N ASN A 61 0.89 -16.70 6.59
CA ASN A 61 -0.29 -17.56 6.49
C ASN A 61 -0.46 -18.47 7.73
N GLY A 62 -1.67 -18.53 8.26
CA GLY A 62 -2.04 -19.30 9.45
C GLY A 62 -1.67 -18.66 10.79
N LYS A 63 -0.95 -17.54 10.81
CA LYS A 63 -0.61 -16.84 12.07
C LYS A 63 -1.70 -15.89 12.51
N ARG A 64 -1.72 -15.56 13.81
CA ARG A 64 -2.49 -14.42 14.30
C ARG A 64 -1.83 -13.13 13.82
N ALA A 65 -2.65 -12.20 13.35
CA ALA A 65 -2.16 -11.00 12.68
C ALA A 65 -3.15 -9.85 12.77
N ASN A 66 -2.64 -8.65 12.49
CA ASN A 66 -3.44 -7.44 12.43
C ASN A 66 -2.90 -6.54 11.31
N HIS A 67 -3.68 -5.52 10.94
CA HIS A 67 -3.22 -4.49 10.02
C HIS A 67 -3.60 -3.10 10.50
N GLN A 68 -2.84 -2.12 10.04
CA GLN A 68 -3.05 -0.72 10.36
C GLN A 68 -2.97 0.12 9.09
N GLU A 69 -4.03 0.89 8.86
CA GLU A 69 -4.09 1.92 7.82
C GLU A 69 -3.76 3.27 8.44
N ALA A 70 -2.85 4.00 7.80
CA ALA A 70 -2.55 5.39 8.08
C ALA A 70 -2.67 6.22 6.80
N ARG A 71 -2.72 7.55 6.93
CA ARG A 71 -2.81 8.44 5.77
C ARG A 71 -1.62 8.30 4.81
N ASP A 72 -0.44 8.09 5.40
CA ASP A 72 0.83 7.99 4.69
C ASP A 72 1.40 6.57 4.74
N GLY A 73 0.59 5.55 5.02
CA GLY A 73 1.13 4.20 5.07
C GLY A 73 0.15 3.09 5.40
N TYR A 74 0.67 1.88 5.29
CA TYR A 74 -0.03 0.64 5.61
C TYR A 74 0.96 -0.32 6.28
N THR A 75 0.51 -1.03 7.31
CA THR A 75 1.29 -2.11 7.92
C THR A 75 0.42 -3.34 8.11
N LEU A 76 0.93 -4.51 7.74
CA LEU A 76 0.36 -5.83 8.07
C LEU A 76 1.42 -6.58 8.88
N PHE A 77 1.04 -7.09 10.05
CA PHE A 77 2.00 -7.67 11.00
C PHE A 77 1.41 -8.83 11.78
N ALA A 78 2.28 -9.74 12.21
CA ALA A 78 1.97 -10.84 13.12
C ALA A 78 1.71 -10.26 14.52
N ASP A 79 0.64 -10.72 15.14
CA ASP A 79 0.19 -10.30 16.46
C ASP A 79 -0.45 -11.49 17.15
N GLU A 80 0.28 -12.15 18.04
CA GLU A 80 -0.17 -13.34 18.77
C GLU A 80 -1.41 -13.07 19.65
N ALA A 81 -1.67 -11.82 20.01
CA ALA A 81 -2.84 -11.41 20.78
C ALA A 81 -4.08 -11.12 19.90
N SER A 82 -3.93 -11.09 18.58
CA SER A 82 -5.03 -10.82 17.66
C SER A 82 -6.06 -11.95 17.69
N GLU A 83 -7.33 -11.58 17.75
CA GLU A 83 -8.45 -12.51 17.57
C GLU A 83 -8.59 -13.01 16.12
N PHE A 84 -7.87 -12.38 15.17
CA PHE A 84 -7.91 -12.73 13.76
C PHE A 84 -6.71 -13.61 13.36
N GLN A 85 -6.99 -14.64 12.57
CA GLN A 85 -5.98 -15.43 11.85
C GLN A 85 -5.85 -14.92 10.41
N PHE A 86 -4.62 -14.82 9.94
CA PHE A 86 -4.32 -14.47 8.57
C PHE A 86 -4.49 -15.69 7.66
N LYS A 87 -5.33 -15.54 6.62
CA LYS A 87 -5.48 -16.52 5.54
C LYS A 87 -5.07 -15.93 4.21
N TYR A 88 -4.20 -16.68 3.54
CA TYR A 88 -3.72 -16.36 2.21
C TYR A 88 -3.87 -17.55 1.28
N ILE A 89 -4.62 -17.35 0.18
CA ILE A 89 -4.63 -18.24 -0.98
C ILE A 89 -4.14 -17.43 -2.19
N PRO A 90 -2.98 -17.77 -2.76
CA PRO A 90 -2.44 -17.07 -3.93
C PRO A 90 -3.43 -16.96 -5.07
N GLY A 91 -3.61 -15.76 -5.61
CA GLY A 91 -4.52 -15.49 -6.73
C GLY A 91 -6.01 -15.48 -6.37
N GLU A 92 -6.39 -15.79 -5.13
CA GLU A 92 -7.80 -15.81 -4.71
C GLU A 92 -8.10 -14.74 -3.67
N TYR A 93 -7.59 -14.90 -2.44
CA TYR A 93 -7.92 -14.00 -1.34
C TYR A 93 -6.81 -13.83 -0.31
N VAL A 94 -6.82 -12.64 0.29
CA VAL A 94 -5.97 -12.24 1.40
C VAL A 94 -6.88 -11.64 2.46
N LEU A 95 -7.07 -12.33 3.58
CA LEU A 95 -8.01 -11.90 4.62
C LEU A 95 -7.51 -12.20 6.03
N LEU A 96 -8.04 -11.43 6.97
CA LEU A 96 -8.01 -11.71 8.39
C LEU A 96 -9.39 -12.24 8.76
N GLU A 97 -9.48 -13.39 9.42
CA GLU A 97 -10.75 -13.98 9.86
C GLU A 97 -10.70 -14.41 11.32
N LYS A 98 -11.86 -14.40 11.98
CA LYS A 98 -12.02 -15.05 13.29
C LYS A 98 -12.29 -16.55 13.05
N PRO A 99 -11.40 -17.47 13.47
CA PRO A 99 -11.59 -18.90 13.20
C PRO A 99 -12.84 -19.49 13.88
N ASP A 100 -13.18 -18.97 15.06
CA ASP A 100 -14.20 -19.53 15.95
C ASP A 100 -15.43 -18.60 16.13
N ASP A 101 -15.53 -17.52 15.35
CA ASP A 101 -16.59 -16.50 15.47
C ASP A 101 -16.87 -15.80 14.14
N PHE A 102 -17.93 -15.01 14.08
CA PHE A 102 -18.21 -14.14 12.95
C PHE A 102 -17.30 -12.91 12.94
N GLY A 103 -16.49 -12.77 11.90
CA GLY A 103 -15.72 -11.55 11.67
C GLY A 103 -14.63 -11.74 10.63
N MET A 104 -14.52 -10.80 9.69
CA MET A 104 -13.45 -10.79 8.71
C MET A 104 -13.02 -9.37 8.34
N SER A 105 -11.76 -9.22 7.95
CA SER A 105 -11.22 -8.02 7.31
C SER A 105 -10.56 -8.38 5.99
N ASN A 106 -10.98 -7.72 4.91
CA ASN A 106 -10.42 -7.92 3.58
C ASN A 106 -9.08 -7.17 3.46
N VAL A 107 -7.98 -7.86 3.75
CA VAL A 107 -6.62 -7.31 3.70
C VAL A 107 -6.29 -6.83 2.29
N HIS A 108 -6.68 -7.58 1.26
CA HIS A 108 -6.44 -7.20 -0.13
C HIS A 108 -7.04 -5.83 -0.46
N ALA A 109 -8.32 -5.60 -0.13
CA ALA A 109 -9.00 -4.33 -0.40
C ALA A 109 -8.36 -3.13 0.34
N ARG A 110 -7.88 -3.38 1.56
CA ARG A 110 -7.26 -2.39 2.45
C ARG A 110 -5.87 -2.01 1.97
N LEU A 111 -5.04 -3.02 1.69
CA LEU A 111 -3.72 -2.83 1.07
C LEU A 111 -3.83 -2.12 -0.28
N ASP A 112 -4.74 -2.55 -1.15
CA ASP A 112 -4.92 -1.91 -2.47
C ASP A 112 -5.35 -0.45 -2.35
N THR A 113 -6.25 -0.12 -1.43
CA THR A 113 -6.64 1.27 -1.16
C THR A 113 -5.44 2.10 -0.71
N ALA A 114 -4.66 1.60 0.24
CA ALA A 114 -3.49 2.30 0.74
C ALA A 114 -2.41 2.51 -0.36
N LEU A 115 -2.16 1.49 -1.19
CA LEU A 115 -1.22 1.62 -2.32
C LEU A 115 -1.75 2.59 -3.40
N GLY A 116 -3.06 2.62 -3.62
CA GLY A 116 -3.72 3.67 -4.41
C GLY A 116 -3.44 5.07 -3.88
N TRP A 117 -3.54 5.27 -2.57
CA TRP A 117 -3.24 6.55 -1.92
C TRP A 117 -1.75 6.90 -1.93
N LEU A 118 -0.87 5.90 -1.93
CA LEU A 118 0.58 6.08 -2.04
C LEU A 118 1.06 6.22 -3.49
N SER A 119 0.21 5.92 -4.48
CA SER A 119 0.58 5.93 -5.89
C SER A 119 1.17 7.26 -6.32
N GLY A 120 2.26 7.21 -7.08
CA GLY A 120 2.98 8.37 -7.54
C GLY A 120 3.83 9.04 -6.48
N ARG A 121 3.85 8.62 -5.21
CA ARG A 121 4.76 9.13 -4.16
C ARG A 121 6.03 8.29 -4.05
N LEU A 122 7.06 8.88 -3.44
CA LEU A 122 8.24 8.16 -2.97
C LEU A 122 7.81 7.35 -1.73
N VAL A 123 8.06 6.05 -1.74
CA VAL A 123 7.64 5.11 -0.70
C VAL A 123 8.83 4.27 -0.24
N GLU A 124 8.90 4.06 1.07
CA GLU A 124 9.77 3.09 1.71
C GLU A 124 8.96 1.84 2.08
N ILE A 125 9.47 0.67 1.71
CA ILE A 125 8.88 -0.63 2.02
C ILE A 125 9.84 -1.38 2.94
N GLU A 126 9.38 -1.75 4.12
CA GLU A 126 10.11 -2.58 5.08
C GLU A 126 9.43 -3.94 5.19
N ILE A 127 10.20 -5.02 5.00
CA ILE A 127 9.69 -6.38 4.99
C ILE A 127 10.53 -7.23 5.94
N GLU A 128 9.86 -7.84 6.91
CA GLU A 128 10.44 -8.86 7.77
C GLU A 128 9.56 -10.11 7.69
N ASP A 129 10.04 -11.11 6.93
CA ASP A 129 9.37 -12.38 6.68
C ASP A 129 8.72 -12.98 7.95
N GLY A 130 7.42 -13.22 7.87
CA GLY A 130 6.62 -13.83 8.92
C GLY A 130 6.39 -12.94 10.14
N LYS A 131 6.76 -11.66 10.07
CA LYS A 131 6.56 -10.67 11.13
C LYS A 131 5.82 -9.44 10.65
N GLN A 132 6.32 -8.71 9.66
CA GLN A 132 5.61 -7.52 9.16
C GLN A 132 5.99 -7.13 7.73
N VAL A 133 5.05 -6.47 7.06
CA VAL A 133 5.29 -5.62 5.90
C VAL A 133 4.73 -4.23 6.16
N ARG A 134 5.50 -3.21 5.84
CA ARG A 134 5.16 -1.81 6.04
C ARG A 134 5.46 -1.02 4.79
N PHE A 135 4.49 -0.23 4.34
CA PHE A 135 4.61 0.76 3.27
C PHE A 135 4.43 2.13 3.89
N VAL A 136 5.37 3.04 3.69
CA VAL A 136 5.27 4.41 4.19
C VAL A 136 5.72 5.37 3.13
N ALA A 137 5.00 6.46 2.99
CA ALA A 137 5.47 7.54 2.15
C ALA A 137 6.71 8.21 2.76
N ASP A 138 7.69 8.54 1.93
CA ASP A 138 8.91 9.19 2.37
C ASP A 138 8.59 10.57 2.96
N ALA A 139 9.02 10.80 4.20
CA ALA A 139 8.79 12.05 4.92
C ALA A 139 9.59 13.24 4.36
N SER A 140 10.64 12.97 3.59
CA SER A 140 11.43 14.00 2.87
C SER A 140 10.82 14.41 1.53
N GLU A 141 9.83 13.69 1.01
CA GLU A 141 9.15 14.07 -0.22
C GLU A 141 8.18 15.23 0.05
N GLU A 142 8.53 16.43 -0.41
CA GLU A 142 7.60 17.56 -0.40
C GLU A 142 6.52 17.38 -1.48
N VAL A 143 5.28 17.24 -1.04
CA VAL A 143 4.12 17.07 -1.93
C VAL A 143 2.96 17.95 -1.48
N PHE A 144 2.14 18.36 -2.44
CA PHE A 144 0.97 19.17 -2.14
C PHE A 144 -0.09 18.34 -1.42
N GLY A 145 -0.52 18.83 -0.26
CA GLY A 145 -1.57 18.20 0.54
C GLY A 145 -2.96 18.67 0.13
N VAL A 146 -3.90 17.73 0.03
CA VAL A 146 -5.30 17.98 -0.32
C VAL A 146 -6.23 17.46 0.77
N TYR A 147 -7.41 18.08 0.91
CA TYR A 147 -8.41 17.71 1.91
C TYR A 147 -9.63 17.08 1.24
N PHE A 148 -10.20 16.06 1.86
CA PHE A 148 -11.51 15.54 1.45
C PHE A 148 -12.56 16.64 1.60
N THR A 149 -13.39 16.77 0.56
CA THR A 149 -14.66 17.48 0.61
C THR A 149 -15.81 16.46 0.69
N ASP A 150 -17.03 16.92 0.43
CA ASP A 150 -18.27 16.19 0.74
C ASP A 150 -18.47 14.89 -0.08
N ILE A 151 -17.65 14.62 -1.12
CA ILE A 151 -17.93 13.56 -2.12
C ILE A 151 -16.68 12.72 -2.47
N ASN A 152 -15.89 12.29 -1.48
CA ASN A 152 -14.69 11.44 -1.67
C ASN A 152 -13.63 11.94 -2.67
N SER A 153 -13.77 13.16 -3.17
CA SER A 153 -12.78 13.86 -3.97
C SER A 153 -12.14 14.94 -3.10
N CYS A 154 -10.91 15.31 -3.44
CA CYS A 154 -10.23 16.37 -2.71
C CYS A 154 -10.15 17.63 -3.57
N GLU A 155 -10.59 18.77 -3.05
CA GLU A 155 -10.50 20.02 -3.79
C GLU A 155 -9.03 20.42 -4.00
N VAL A 156 -8.72 20.84 -5.23
CA VAL A 156 -7.45 21.48 -5.58
C VAL A 156 -7.72 22.98 -5.67
N PRO A 157 -7.11 23.80 -4.80
CA PRO A 157 -7.32 25.25 -4.83
C PRO A 157 -6.97 25.83 -6.19
N SER A 158 -7.73 26.84 -6.62
CA SER A 158 -7.48 27.53 -7.89
C SER A 158 -6.04 28.06 -7.97
N GLY A 159 -5.38 27.80 -9.09
CA GLY A 159 -3.96 28.09 -9.34
C GLY A 159 -3.03 26.94 -8.96
N ALA A 160 -3.38 26.09 -7.98
CA ALA A 160 -2.56 24.96 -7.57
C ALA A 160 -2.61 23.81 -8.60
N GLU A 161 -3.66 23.72 -9.43
CA GLU A 161 -3.75 22.68 -10.47
C GLU A 161 -2.63 22.77 -11.51
N LYS A 162 -2.13 23.99 -11.78
CA LYS A 162 -1.07 24.25 -12.75
C LYS A 162 0.30 23.81 -12.24
N THR A 163 0.50 23.79 -10.93
CA THR A 163 1.76 23.38 -10.30
C THR A 163 1.71 21.92 -9.88
N VAL A 164 0.63 21.49 -9.22
CA VAL A 164 0.46 20.16 -8.63
C VAL A 164 0.20 19.10 -9.69
N CYS A 165 -0.68 19.40 -10.66
CA CYS A 165 -1.07 18.45 -11.69
C CYS A 165 -0.73 18.90 -13.11
N LYS A 166 -0.03 20.04 -13.26
CA LYS A 166 0.41 20.59 -14.55
C LYS A 166 -0.73 20.67 -15.56
N ALA A 167 -1.90 21.12 -15.11
CA ALA A 167 -3.09 21.24 -15.95
C ALA A 167 -2.79 22.05 -17.23
N GLY A 168 -3.21 21.54 -18.39
CA GLY A 168 -2.96 22.17 -19.69
C GLY A 168 -1.57 21.91 -20.29
N GLN A 169 -0.73 21.08 -19.65
CA GLN A 169 0.58 20.67 -20.18
C GLN A 169 0.58 19.20 -20.63
N HIS A 170 1.59 18.81 -21.41
CA HIS A 170 1.80 17.42 -21.84
C HIS A 170 2.09 16.46 -20.66
N ASP A 171 2.59 16.99 -19.55
CA ASP A 171 2.98 16.24 -18.34
C ASP A 171 1.91 16.24 -17.23
N CYS A 172 0.63 16.17 -17.60
CA CYS A 172 -0.49 16.26 -16.67
C CYS A 172 -0.71 14.98 -15.86
N CYS A 173 -1.20 15.12 -14.62
CA CYS A 173 -1.48 14.00 -13.73
C CYS A 173 -2.84 13.33 -14.04
N ILE A 174 -2.95 12.00 -13.87
CA ILE A 174 -4.21 11.26 -14.14
C ILE A 174 -5.37 11.55 -13.18
N PHE A 175 -5.10 12.10 -12.00
CA PHE A 175 -6.10 12.23 -10.93
C PHE A 175 -6.80 13.59 -10.91
N LEU A 176 -6.52 14.47 -11.87
CA LEU A 176 -7.16 15.79 -11.90
C LEU A 176 -8.49 15.70 -12.67
N SER A 177 -9.60 16.01 -12.01
CA SER A 177 -10.92 16.17 -12.62
C SER A 177 -11.38 17.63 -12.56
N VAL A 178 -12.36 18.00 -13.40
CA VAL A 178 -13.03 19.30 -13.40
C VAL A 178 -14.51 19.09 -13.12
N GLY A 179 -15.04 19.77 -12.11
CA GLY A 179 -16.46 19.79 -11.76
C GLY A 179 -17.01 21.22 -11.66
N ALA A 180 -18.28 21.35 -11.27
CA ALA A 180 -18.94 22.65 -11.12
C ALA A 180 -18.28 23.57 -10.07
N GLY A 181 -17.57 22.99 -9.10
CA GLY A 181 -16.83 23.70 -8.05
C GLY A 181 -15.35 23.92 -8.33
N GLY A 182 -14.83 23.54 -9.51
CA GLY A 182 -13.41 23.67 -9.85
C GLY A 182 -12.69 22.34 -10.03
N PHE A 183 -11.41 22.30 -9.66
CA PHE A 183 -10.55 21.14 -9.84
C PHE A 183 -10.54 20.21 -8.62
N HIS A 184 -10.46 18.91 -8.86
CA HIS A 184 -10.38 17.91 -7.77
C HIS A 184 -9.28 16.85 -8.01
N CYS A 185 -8.59 16.43 -6.93
CA CYS A 185 -7.71 15.24 -6.90
C CYS A 185 -8.59 14.01 -6.59
N GLU A 186 -8.77 13.13 -7.58
CA GLU A 186 -9.57 11.90 -7.51
C GLU A 186 -8.79 10.71 -6.96
N LYS A 187 -7.52 10.90 -6.60
CA LYS A 187 -6.62 9.87 -6.08
C LYS A 187 -7.19 9.12 -4.87
N PHE A 188 -7.95 9.83 -4.04
CA PHE A 188 -8.52 9.31 -2.79
C PHE A 188 -9.96 8.83 -2.93
N ASN A 189 -10.54 8.93 -4.13
CA ASN A 189 -11.82 8.34 -4.49
C ASN A 189 -11.56 6.91 -4.99
N SER A 190 -11.49 5.91 -4.10
CA SER A 190 -10.96 4.58 -4.45
C SER A 190 -11.54 3.96 -5.73
N PRO A 191 -12.86 3.96 -5.99
CA PRO A 191 -13.40 3.44 -7.26
C PRO A 191 -12.90 4.20 -8.49
N LEU A 192 -12.92 5.53 -8.44
CA LEU A 192 -12.51 6.38 -9.56
C LEU A 192 -10.99 6.34 -9.76
N ALA A 193 -10.21 6.37 -8.68
CA ALA A 193 -8.77 6.24 -8.70
C ALA A 193 -8.34 4.93 -9.38
N ARG A 194 -8.98 3.80 -9.01
CA ARG A 194 -8.74 2.50 -9.65
C ARG A 194 -9.03 2.54 -11.15
N MET A 195 -10.16 3.13 -11.55
CA MET A 195 -10.52 3.26 -12.97
C MET A 195 -9.47 4.10 -13.73
N LEU A 196 -9.02 5.22 -13.17
CA LEU A 196 -8.03 6.11 -13.79
C LEU A 196 -6.66 5.44 -13.90
N LEU A 197 -6.24 4.71 -12.86
CA LEU A 197 -5.00 3.93 -12.84
C LEU A 197 -5.02 2.81 -13.89
N ASP A 198 -6.13 2.07 -14.01
CA ASP A 198 -6.29 1.05 -15.06
C ASP A 198 -6.24 1.65 -16.47
N ARG A 199 -6.91 2.79 -16.67
CA ARG A 199 -6.85 3.49 -17.96
C ARG A 199 -5.44 3.97 -18.31
N LEU A 200 -4.69 4.45 -17.32
CA LEU A 200 -3.28 4.84 -17.49
C LEU A 200 -2.43 3.64 -17.89
N ALA A 201 -2.53 2.53 -17.15
CA ALA A 201 -1.78 1.31 -17.43
C ALA A 201 -2.07 0.77 -18.85
N LYS A 202 -3.32 0.90 -19.32
CA LYS A 202 -3.74 0.52 -20.67
C LYS A 202 -3.43 1.57 -21.76
N GLY A 203 -2.90 2.74 -21.40
CA GLY A 203 -2.66 3.84 -22.36
C GLY A 203 -3.94 4.45 -22.96
N THR A 204 -5.09 4.30 -22.30
CA THR A 204 -6.41 4.76 -22.78
C THR A 204 -6.83 6.13 -22.25
N ILE A 205 -5.91 6.82 -21.59
CA ILE A 205 -6.08 8.20 -21.10
C ILE A 205 -4.88 9.03 -21.54
N ARG A 206 -5.14 10.30 -21.89
CA ARG A 206 -4.09 11.26 -22.27
C ARG A 206 -3.54 11.94 -21.02
N ALA A 207 -2.73 11.21 -20.29
CA ALA A 207 -1.95 11.68 -19.17
C ALA A 207 -0.67 10.84 -19.09
N SER A 208 0.41 11.46 -18.66
CA SER A 208 1.76 10.88 -18.71
C SER A 208 2.33 10.57 -17.34
N ARG A 209 1.64 10.97 -16.25
CA ARG A 209 2.08 10.67 -14.89
C ARG A 209 0.96 10.44 -13.88
N ILE A 210 1.33 9.79 -12.78
CA ILE A 210 0.50 9.66 -11.57
C ILE A 210 0.78 10.87 -10.67
N GLY A 211 -0.29 11.51 -10.15
CA GLY A 211 -0.16 12.64 -9.23
C GLY A 211 0.35 12.19 -7.85
N ASN A 212 1.30 12.92 -7.28
CA ASN A 212 1.89 12.64 -5.96
C ASN A 212 1.19 13.38 -4.80
N CYS A 213 -0.06 13.85 -4.99
CA CYS A 213 -0.84 14.57 -3.96
C CYS A 213 -0.91 13.73 -2.65
N ALA A 214 -0.82 14.39 -1.49
CA ALA A 214 -0.94 13.77 -0.15
C ALA A 214 -2.29 14.07 0.50
N PHE A 215 -2.79 13.14 1.30
CA PHE A 215 -4.09 13.27 1.95
C PHE A 215 -3.98 13.88 3.35
N LEU A 216 -4.53 15.08 3.55
CA LEU A 216 -4.47 15.80 4.82
C LEU A 216 -5.66 15.54 5.76
N GLY A 217 -6.60 14.67 5.37
CA GLY A 217 -7.80 14.39 6.14
C GLY A 217 -9.05 15.06 5.58
N ARG A 218 -10.14 15.02 6.36
CA ARG A 218 -11.36 15.77 6.05
C ARG A 218 -11.23 17.19 6.58
N LYS A 219 -11.56 18.18 5.75
CA LYS A 219 -11.68 19.56 6.22
C LYS A 219 -12.85 19.62 7.20
N LYS A 220 -12.64 20.15 8.41
CA LYS A 220 -13.77 20.47 9.29
C LYS A 220 -14.57 21.55 8.57
N ARG A 221 -15.85 21.29 8.24
CA ARG A 221 -16.77 22.36 7.87
C ARG A 221 -16.81 23.32 9.05
N GLU A 222 -16.42 24.57 8.86
CA GLU A 222 -16.82 25.63 9.78
C GLU A 222 -18.35 25.58 9.78
N ALA A 223 -18.93 25.30 10.95
CA ALA A 223 -20.38 25.38 11.10
C ALA A 223 -20.77 26.79 10.65
N ALA A 224 -21.62 26.89 9.64
CA ALA A 224 -22.18 28.18 9.25
C ALA A 224 -22.71 28.82 10.53
N ALA A 225 -22.16 29.97 10.90
CA ALA A 225 -22.71 30.77 11.97
C ALA A 225 -24.16 31.05 11.59
N VAL A 226 -25.08 30.48 12.37
CA VAL A 226 -26.52 30.72 12.27
C VAL A 226 -26.80 32.09 12.86
#